data_AF-A0A8H3HVD5-F1
#
_entry.id   AF-A0A8H3HVD5-F1
#
_cell.length_a   1.000
_cell.length_b   1.000
_cell.length_c   1.000
_cell.angle_alpha   90.00
_cell.angle_beta   90.00
_cell.angle_gamma   90.00
#
_symmetry.space_group_name_H-M   'P 1'
#
loop_
_entity.id
_entity.type
_entity.pdbx_description
1 polymer ?
#
loop_
_entity_poly.entity_id
_entity_poly.type
_entity_poly.pdbx_seq_one_letter_code
_entity_poly.pdbx_strand_id
1 'polypeptide(L)'
;MATKLASKTKKAITLKGSTQIVTEFLKYASYTILYQRGVYPQDDFHFVKKYGQTLLVSQDPALEKYLHNVLKQVHEWIMKGDVSQIVLAILTRETAEPLERWTFDIHVTQAAPGVLEGTVPSKPDSEIQSEIRAILKQ
;
A
#
# COMPACT_ATOMS: atom_id res chain seq x y z
N MET A 1 44.87 0.68 -19.30
CA MET A 1 43.44 0.61 -19.63
C MET A 1 42.89 -0.66 -18.99
N ALA A 2 42.00 -0.54 -17.99
CA ALA A 2 41.22 -1.66 -17.47
C ALA A 2 39.90 -1.11 -16.92
N THR A 3 38.82 -1.72 -17.36
CA THR A 3 37.46 -1.21 -17.48
C THR A 3 36.77 -1.12 -16.12
N LYS A 4 36.13 0.03 -15.88
CA LYS A 4 35.33 0.35 -14.70
C LYS A 4 34.14 -0.62 -14.59
N LEU A 5 34.11 -1.45 -13.55
CA LEU A 5 32.94 -2.25 -13.19
C LEU A 5 31.76 -1.31 -12.94
N ALA A 6 30.73 -1.42 -13.77
CA ALA A 6 29.48 -0.70 -13.62
C ALA A 6 28.79 -1.18 -12.33
N SER A 7 28.85 -0.35 -11.29
CA SER A 7 28.04 -0.50 -10.08
C SER A 7 26.57 -0.58 -10.47
N LYS A 8 25.87 -1.67 -10.11
CA LYS A 8 24.41 -1.82 -10.21
C LYS A 8 23.74 -0.50 -9.80
N THR A 9 23.23 0.23 -10.78
CA THR A 9 22.56 1.51 -10.61
C THR A 9 21.43 1.32 -9.60
N LYS A 10 21.53 1.99 -8.45
CA LYS A 10 20.48 2.08 -7.45
C LYS A 10 19.22 2.55 -8.18
N LYS A 11 18.19 1.71 -8.27
CA LYS A 11 16.92 2.11 -8.88
C LYS A 11 16.34 3.21 -8.01
N ALA A 12 16.35 4.44 -8.51
CA ALA A 12 15.59 5.52 -7.89
C ALA A 12 14.12 5.07 -7.85
N ILE A 13 13.49 5.11 -6.67
CA ILE A 13 12.05 4.85 -6.57
C ILE A 13 11.36 6.02 -7.26
N THR A 14 10.69 5.72 -8.36
CA THR A 14 9.87 6.69 -9.09
C THR A 14 8.53 6.86 -8.40
N LEU A 15 7.84 7.98 -8.62
CA LEU A 15 6.47 8.19 -8.11
C LEU A 15 5.54 7.02 -8.49
N LYS A 16 5.72 6.46 -9.70
CA LYS A 16 4.99 5.28 -10.15
C LYS A 16 5.32 4.04 -9.31
N GLY A 17 6.60 3.82 -9.03
CA GLY A 17 7.05 2.71 -8.17
C GLY A 17 6.53 2.85 -6.73
N SER A 18 6.62 4.05 -6.14
CA SER A 18 6.11 4.30 -4.79
C SER A 18 4.59 4.19 -4.73
N THR A 19 3.87 4.69 -5.72
CA THR A 19 2.39 4.58 -5.76
C THR A 19 1.94 3.13 -5.82
N GLN A 20 2.63 2.29 -6.59
CA GLN A 20 2.37 0.85 -6.64
C GLN A 20 2.58 0.17 -5.28
N ILE A 21 3.61 0.57 -4.54
CA ILE A 21 3.87 0.04 -3.19
C ILE A 21 2.76 0.49 -2.21
N VAL A 22 2.33 1.75 -2.27
CA VAL A 22 1.26 2.28 -1.41
C VAL A 22 -0.07 1.57 -1.68
N THR A 23 -0.46 1.37 -2.95
CA THR A 23 -1.72 0.68 -3.26
C THR A 23 -1.68 -0.80 -2.91
N GLU A 24 -0.51 -1.44 -3.05
CA GLU A 24 -0.30 -2.81 -2.58
C GLU A 24 -0.41 -2.91 -1.05
N PHE A 25 0.18 -1.98 -0.32
CA PHE A 25 0.03 -1.88 1.14
C PHE A 25 -1.44 -1.76 1.55
N LEU A 26 -2.18 -0.82 0.94
CA LEU A 26 -3.61 -0.62 1.22
C LEU A 26 -4.44 -1.88 0.95
N LYS A 27 -4.10 -2.68 -0.07
CA LYS A 27 -4.74 -3.98 -0.35
C LYS A 27 -4.60 -4.93 0.84
N TYR A 28 -3.38 -5.18 1.28
CA TYR A 28 -3.11 -6.14 2.36
C TYR A 28 -3.56 -5.63 3.73
N ALA A 29 -3.46 -4.32 3.98
CA ALA A 29 -4.02 -3.69 5.18
C ALA A 29 -5.54 -3.87 5.23
N SER A 30 -6.24 -3.65 4.11
CA SER A 30 -7.69 -3.85 4.03
C SER A 30 -8.08 -5.30 4.35
N TYR A 31 -7.42 -6.29 3.74
CA TYR A 31 -7.69 -7.70 4.07
C TYR A 31 -7.45 -8.02 5.54
N THR A 32 -6.35 -7.52 6.09
CA THR A 32 -5.98 -7.75 7.50
C THR A 32 -7.02 -7.18 8.45
N ILE A 33 -7.47 -5.93 8.23
CA ILE A 33 -8.50 -5.28 9.05
C ILE A 33 -9.83 -6.02 8.94
N LEU A 34 -10.27 -6.38 7.73
CA LEU A 34 -11.52 -7.11 7.51
C LEU A 34 -11.54 -8.47 8.23
N TYR A 35 -10.41 -9.17 8.22
CA TYR A 35 -10.23 -10.44 8.93
C TYR A 35 -10.19 -10.28 10.45
N GLN A 36 -9.34 -9.38 10.96
CA GLN A 36 -9.17 -9.19 12.41
C GLN A 36 -10.44 -8.67 13.10
N ARG A 37 -11.22 -7.85 12.39
CA ARG A 37 -12.50 -7.32 12.89
C ARG A 37 -13.70 -8.22 12.59
N GLY A 38 -13.48 -9.36 11.93
CA GLY A 38 -14.53 -10.34 11.62
C GLY A 38 -15.64 -9.78 10.73
N VAL A 39 -15.31 -8.82 9.85
CA VAL A 39 -16.28 -8.26 8.89
C VAL A 39 -16.64 -9.31 7.83
N TYR A 40 -15.68 -10.17 7.50
CA TYR A 40 -15.86 -11.35 6.65
C TYR A 40 -15.48 -12.62 7.44
N PRO A 41 -16.08 -13.78 7.12
CA PRO A 41 -15.70 -15.07 7.69
C PRO A 41 -14.20 -15.34 7.58
N GLN A 42 -13.61 -15.97 8.59
CA GLN A 42 -12.17 -16.29 8.59
C GLN A 42 -11.79 -17.26 7.47
N ASP A 43 -12.68 -18.19 7.12
CA ASP A 43 -12.49 -19.20 6.07
C ASP A 43 -12.40 -18.57 4.67
N ASP A 44 -12.89 -17.34 4.50
CA ASP A 44 -12.75 -16.58 3.25
C ASP A 44 -11.35 -16.02 3.07
N PHE A 45 -10.44 -16.20 4.04
CA PHE A 45 -9.06 -15.74 3.95
C PHE A 45 -8.06 -16.87 4.01
N HIS A 46 -6.92 -16.66 3.37
CA HIS A 46 -5.79 -17.55 3.48
C HIS A 46 -4.48 -16.78 3.52
N PHE A 47 -3.44 -17.45 4.00
CA PHE A 47 -2.11 -16.90 4.07
C PHE A 47 -1.32 -17.21 2.79
N VAL A 48 -0.67 -16.18 2.24
CA VAL A 48 0.26 -16.30 1.12
C VAL A 48 1.64 -15.82 1.52
N LYS A 49 2.69 -16.48 1.01
CA LYS A 49 4.06 -15.99 1.17
C LYS A 49 4.40 -15.05 0.03
N LYS A 50 4.60 -13.77 0.35
CA LYS A 50 5.07 -12.75 -0.60
C LYS A 50 6.15 -11.90 0.05
N TYR A 51 7.20 -11.59 -0.70
CA TYR A 51 8.33 -10.78 -0.19
C TYR A 51 8.98 -11.33 1.09
N GLY A 52 9.02 -12.67 1.24
CA GLY A 52 9.52 -13.30 2.46
C GLY A 52 8.60 -13.15 3.68
N GLN A 53 7.39 -12.63 3.51
CA GLN A 53 6.40 -12.41 4.56
C GLN A 53 5.12 -13.22 4.29
N THR A 54 4.49 -13.68 5.35
CA THR A 54 3.14 -14.25 5.31
C THR A 54 2.12 -13.11 5.35
N LEU A 55 1.35 -12.95 4.28
CA LEU A 55 0.31 -11.94 4.12
C LEU A 55 -1.06 -12.61 4.04
N LEU A 56 -2.10 -11.91 4.48
CA LEU A 56 -3.47 -12.39 4.41
C LEU A 56 -4.14 -11.90 3.11
N VAL A 57 -4.85 -12.80 2.43
CA VAL A 57 -5.56 -12.53 1.18
C VAL A 57 -6.95 -13.16 1.23
N SER A 58 -7.94 -12.47 0.67
CA SER A 58 -9.29 -13.01 0.51
C SER A 58 -9.37 -13.99 -0.67
N GLN A 59 -10.15 -15.05 -0.50
CA GLN A 59 -10.57 -16.01 -1.53
C GLN A 59 -11.94 -15.67 -2.12
N ASP A 60 -12.66 -14.69 -1.56
CA ASP A 60 -13.93 -14.20 -2.10
C ASP A 60 -13.69 -13.34 -3.36
N PRO A 61 -14.14 -13.79 -4.55
CA PRO A 61 -13.97 -13.04 -5.78
C PRO A 61 -14.67 -11.68 -5.78
N ALA A 62 -15.76 -11.53 -5.02
CA ALA A 62 -16.49 -10.27 -4.95
C ALA A 62 -15.68 -9.21 -4.19
N LEU A 63 -15.16 -9.56 -3.01
CA LEU A 63 -14.26 -8.71 -2.23
C LEU A 63 -12.97 -8.39 -3.00
N GLU A 64 -12.35 -9.38 -3.64
CA GLU A 64 -11.14 -9.13 -4.43
C GLU A 64 -11.41 -8.13 -5.58
N LYS A 65 -12.49 -8.33 -6.34
CA LYS A 65 -12.88 -7.44 -7.43
C LYS A 65 -13.19 -6.03 -6.92
N TYR A 66 -13.88 -5.91 -5.79
CA TYR A 66 -14.21 -4.62 -5.19
C TYR A 66 -12.94 -3.85 -4.83
N LEU A 67 -12.04 -4.45 -4.03
CA LEU A 67 -10.80 -3.80 -3.64
C LEU A 67 -9.91 -3.49 -4.83
N HIS A 68 -9.82 -4.37 -5.83
CA HIS A 68 -9.08 -4.10 -7.05
C HIS A 68 -9.57 -2.83 -7.77
N ASN A 69 -10.88 -2.65 -7.92
CA ASN A 69 -11.45 -1.49 -8.59
C ASN A 69 -11.21 -0.19 -7.80
N VAL A 70 -11.40 -0.23 -6.48
CA VAL A 70 -11.14 0.93 -5.60
C VAL A 70 -9.66 1.31 -5.65
N LEU A 71 -8.75 0.34 -5.51
CA LEU A 71 -7.32 0.60 -5.49
C LEU A 71 -6.76 1.06 -6.84
N LYS A 72 -7.37 0.62 -7.95
CA LYS A 72 -7.05 1.17 -9.28
C LYS A 72 -7.32 2.67 -9.33
N GLN A 73 -8.47 3.11 -8.82
CA GLN A 73 -8.82 4.53 -8.81
C GLN A 73 -7.93 5.33 -7.84
N VAL A 74 -7.65 4.77 -6.67
CA VAL A 74 -6.70 5.35 -5.70
C VAL A 74 -5.32 5.53 -6.31
N HIS A 75 -4.81 4.54 -7.05
CA HIS A 75 -3.52 4.66 -7.74
C HIS A 75 -3.51 5.85 -8.69
N GLU A 76 -4.57 6.06 -9.48
CA GLU A 76 -4.68 7.21 -10.39
C GLU A 76 -4.70 8.54 -9.63
N TRP A 77 -5.41 8.62 -8.51
CA TRP A 77 -5.48 9.84 -7.71
C TRP A 77 -4.14 10.17 -7.02
N ILE A 78 -3.44 9.17 -6.49
CA ILE A 78 -2.10 9.39 -5.91
C ILE A 78 -1.13 9.87 -6.98
N MET A 79 -1.17 9.29 -8.19
CA MET A 79 -0.32 9.72 -9.31
C MET A 79 -0.59 11.17 -9.74
N LYS A 80 -1.83 11.64 -9.62
CA LYS A 80 -2.21 13.03 -9.90
C LYS A 80 -1.90 13.98 -8.73
N GLY A 81 -1.72 13.45 -7.52
CA GLY A 81 -1.61 14.23 -6.29
C GLY A 81 -2.96 14.69 -5.72
N ASP A 82 -4.06 14.09 -6.16
CA ASP A 82 -5.43 14.50 -5.80
C ASP A 82 -5.94 13.86 -4.49
N VAL A 83 -5.14 13.01 -3.86
CA VAL A 83 -5.49 12.31 -2.61
C VAL A 83 -4.49 12.67 -1.52
N SER A 84 -5.02 13.17 -0.41
CA SER A 84 -4.29 13.46 0.82
C SER A 84 -4.55 12.44 1.92
N GLN A 85 -5.71 11.78 1.92
CA GLN A 85 -6.13 10.88 2.99
C GLN A 85 -7.07 9.80 2.45
N ILE A 86 -6.89 8.58 2.94
CA ILE A 86 -7.80 7.44 2.69
C ILE A 86 -8.29 6.93 4.04
N VAL A 87 -9.60 6.70 4.18
CA VAL A 87 -10.19 6.19 5.41
C VAL A 87 -10.93 4.90 5.13
N LEU A 88 -10.57 3.83 5.83
CA LEU A 88 -11.35 2.61 5.91
C LEU A 88 -12.20 2.68 7.18
N ALA A 89 -13.52 2.80 7.00
CA ALA A 89 -14.47 2.87 8.11
C ALA A 89 -15.29 1.58 8.20
N ILE A 90 -15.44 1.05 9.41
CA ILE A 90 -16.40 -0.03 9.72
C ILE A 90 -17.62 0.64 10.32
N LEU A 91 -18.77 0.44 9.68
CA LEU A 91 -20.05 1.02 10.09
C LEU A 91 -20.97 -0.06 10.63
N THR A 92 -21.85 0.31 11.55
CA THR A 92 -23.00 -0.53 11.92
C THR A 92 -23.94 -0.68 10.72
N ARG A 93 -24.53 -1.86 10.55
CA ARG A 93 -25.50 -2.07 9.46
C ARG A 93 -26.83 -1.36 9.73
N GLU A 94 -27.22 -1.25 11.00
CA GLU A 94 -28.52 -0.74 11.42
C GLU A 94 -28.57 0.79 11.43
N THR A 95 -27.55 1.43 12.00
CA THR A 95 -27.52 2.90 12.19
C THR A 95 -26.60 3.62 11.20
N ALA A 96 -25.79 2.89 10.43
CA ALA A 96 -24.73 3.44 9.56
C ALA A 96 -23.70 4.30 10.34
N GLU A 97 -23.61 4.08 11.65
CA GLU A 97 -22.69 4.81 12.52
C GLU A 97 -21.30 4.15 12.49
N PRO A 98 -20.22 4.95 12.51
CA PRO A 98 -18.88 4.43 12.45
C PRO A 98 -18.46 3.84 13.80
N LEU A 99 -18.21 2.54 13.79
CA LEU A 99 -17.62 1.80 14.90
C LEU A 99 -16.12 2.05 14.97
N GLU A 100 -15.45 1.96 13.84
CA GLU A 100 -14.00 2.12 13.74
C GLU A 100 -13.62 2.87 12.46
N ARG A 101 -12.53 3.64 12.52
CA ARG A 101 -11.97 4.37 11.38
C ARG A 101 -10.45 4.21 11.36
N TRP A 102 -9.95 3.69 10.26
CA TRP A 102 -8.52 3.53 10.00
C TRP A 102 -8.13 4.56 8.94
N THR A 103 -7.35 5.56 9.36
CA THR A 103 -6.92 6.67 8.52
C THR A 103 -5.51 6.43 7.99
N PHE A 104 -5.34 6.59 6.68
CA PHE A 104 -4.07 6.52 5.98
C PHE A 104 -3.78 7.88 5.34
N ASP A 105 -2.87 8.64 5.94
CA ASP A 105 -2.42 9.91 5.39
C ASP A 105 -1.42 9.67 4.26
N ILE A 106 -1.62 10.38 3.15
CA ILE A 106 -0.79 10.26 1.94
C ILE A 106 -0.09 11.58 1.70
N HIS A 107 1.24 11.54 1.76
CA HIS A 107 2.09 12.68 1.49
C HIS A 107 2.87 12.43 0.20
N VAL A 108 2.48 13.13 -0.87
CA VAL A 108 3.22 13.11 -2.12
C VAL A 108 4.34 14.15 -2.03
N THR A 109 5.58 13.69 -1.84
CA THR A 109 6.75 14.55 -1.92
C THR A 109 7.07 14.83 -3.39
N GLN A 110 6.67 16.00 -3.91
CA GLN A 110 7.22 16.49 -5.17
C GLN A 110 8.69 16.88 -4.99
N ALA A 111 9.54 16.48 -5.94
CA ALA A 111 10.89 17.02 -6.01
C ALA A 111 10.80 18.55 -6.21
N ALA A 112 11.53 19.31 -5.39
CA ALA A 112 11.54 20.77 -5.49
C ALA A 112 11.91 21.23 -6.91
N PRO A 113 11.32 22.34 -7.41
CA PRO A 113 11.67 22.86 -8.74
C PRO A 113 13.16 23.21 -8.77
N GLY A 114 13.91 22.54 -9.65
CA GLY A 114 15.38 22.64 -9.77
C GLY A 114 16.16 21.41 -9.30
N VAL A 115 15.48 20.41 -8.73
CA VAL A 115 16.07 19.13 -8.33
C VAL A 115 15.76 18.11 -9.44
N LEU A 116 16.79 17.65 -10.16
CA LEU A 116 16.66 16.64 -11.21
C LEU A 116 15.92 15.39 -10.67
N GLU A 117 15.02 14.81 -11.45
CA GLU A 117 14.38 13.52 -11.11
C GLU A 117 15.46 12.49 -10.72
N GLY A 118 15.53 12.12 -9.44
CA GLY A 118 16.50 11.15 -8.92
C GLY A 118 17.34 11.58 -7.70
N THR A 119 17.25 12.82 -7.23
CA THR A 119 18.06 13.31 -6.07
C THR A 119 17.33 13.37 -4.73
N VAL A 120 16.05 13.00 -4.65
CA VAL A 120 15.41 12.78 -3.34
C VAL A 120 15.92 11.43 -2.80
N PRO A 121 16.57 11.37 -1.62
CA PRO A 121 17.00 10.12 -1.04
C PRO A 121 15.76 9.27 -0.74
N SER A 122 15.51 8.32 -1.62
CA SER A 122 14.43 7.37 -1.45
C SER A 122 14.88 6.25 -0.52
N LYS A 123 14.09 5.94 0.51
CA LYS A 123 14.34 4.80 1.39
C LYS A 123 14.41 3.52 0.56
N PRO A 124 15.34 2.59 0.82
CA PRO A 124 15.41 1.33 0.10
C PRO A 124 14.09 0.55 0.24
N ASP A 125 13.69 -0.14 -0.84
CA ASP A 125 12.48 -0.97 -0.90
C ASP A 125 12.34 -1.91 0.31
N SER A 126 13.46 -2.43 0.82
CA SER A 126 13.51 -3.30 2.00
C SER A 126 13.08 -2.61 3.30
N GLU A 127 13.38 -1.32 3.44
CA GLU A 127 13.01 -0.53 4.61
C GLU A 127 11.52 -0.17 4.55
N ILE A 128 11.02 0.19 3.36
CA ILE A 128 9.58 0.40 3.13
C ILE A 128 8.79 -0.89 3.39
N GLN A 129 9.29 -2.03 2.92
CA GLN A 129 8.70 -3.34 3.20
C GLN A 129 8.75 -3.70 4.69
N SER A 130 9.81 -3.34 5.39
CA SER A 130 9.93 -3.54 6.84
C SER A 130 8.96 -2.66 7.64
N GLU A 131 8.73 -1.42 7.19
CA GLU A 131 7.74 -0.52 7.79
C GLU A 131 6.32 -1.07 7.57
N ILE A 132 6.00 -1.51 6.34
CA ILE A 132 4.74 -2.21 6.04
C ILE A 132 4.56 -3.43 6.94
N ARG A 133 5.63 -4.21 7.15
CA ARG A 133 5.62 -5.37 8.06
C ARG A 133 5.35 -4.98 9.50
N ALA A 134 5.89 -3.85 9.97
CA ALA A 134 5.66 -3.37 11.32
C ALA A 134 4.20 -2.95 11.52
N ILE A 135 3.61 -2.29 10.52
CA ILE A 135 2.21 -1.84 10.58
C ILE A 135 1.23 -3.02 10.55
N LEU A 136 1.48 -4.05 9.73
CA LEU A 136 0.62 -5.25 9.66
C LEU A 136 0.69 -6.16 10.92
N LYS A 137 1.63 -5.89 11.84
CA LYS A 137 1.82 -6.69 13.07
C LYS A 137 1.30 -6.02 14.34
N GLN A 138 0.94 -4.74 14.28
CA GLN A 138 0.25 -4.04 15.37
C GLN A 138 -1.23 -4.41 15.39
#